data_AF-A0A1T5AT89-F1
#
_entry.id   AF-A0A1T5AT89-F1
#
_cell.length_a   1.000
_cell.length_b   1.000
_cell.length_c   1.000
_cell.angle_alpha   90.00
_cell.angle_beta   90.00
_cell.angle_gamma   90.00
#
_symmetry.space_group_name_H-M   'P 1'
#
loop_
_entity.id
_entity.type
_entity.pdbx_description
1 polymer ?
#
loop_
_entity_poly.entity_id
_entity_poly.type
_entity_poly.pdbx_seq_one_letter_code
_entity_poly.pdbx_strand_id
1 'polypeptide(L)'
;MKKLHILLFLALGSLVSCDKNNTDLDDAPVVIQNDIAQLSTRLGYDNSGLLQLSNLMASARFKSTTGATVAAIENPDFSLALVAQIAPPDYEGNKLRATHVAVSDNYAYVSYNTEGDKYLGGVDVIDISDINTPRLVVNAKLPNIDISSLAIDGDNLLLAGAADEGVLDNISSPAVLIVLPLQNGLPTTAYRYTALPSYVATDVAFNNESQYVVSGNSGAIARLSKTSGKIENTSSIPDLLAVKTYKNQVFALSGSQGIKVMNNNLSLVKTIETVLNPTSSKRTIDFYNDFLLIAEGSQGLGIYNTNTGAVQNRIAIPVSAEDNDTDQEDIVTNAVTTNAARVFVANGGVGIAVYQFDKQNNFIYLGSSSFNSIDNSSSNFVISRDNYVFVATGKGGLKILKLIELKPALPTCNGTYPAYSGGTQWDLNINEAANYADTKTFNSNVNINRNFTWCGTFNVNGSYVNLNSGTFNMYGTMALKQNINVNAAMNLIGSGTIGGTFTVNGGATLSVKGTLYQGSSGSRTTSTINGKLIIDGEVVVYGNLTINGGGRVEFANANSKLIVYGNLTNWGTVARGSISQIK
;
A
#
# COMPACT_ATOMS: atom_id res chain seq x y z
N MET A 1 3.60 45.67 -42.44
CA MET A 1 3.72 44.60 -43.46
C MET A 1 5.06 43.88 -43.32
N LYS A 2 5.09 42.78 -42.56
CA LYS A 2 6.11 41.73 -42.61
C LYS A 2 5.37 40.42 -42.39
N LYS A 3 5.46 39.51 -43.36
CA LYS A 3 4.74 38.23 -43.38
C LYS A 3 5.33 37.31 -42.29
N LEU A 4 4.47 36.85 -41.39
CA LEU A 4 4.77 35.80 -40.41
C LEU A 4 4.40 34.46 -41.07
N HIS A 5 5.37 33.57 -41.28
CA HIS A 5 5.10 32.19 -41.69
C HIS A 5 4.96 31.35 -40.42
N ILE A 6 3.72 30.98 -40.11
CA ILE A 6 3.38 29.99 -39.10
C ILE A 6 3.57 28.63 -39.78
N LEU A 7 4.60 27.88 -39.39
CA LEU A 7 4.70 26.47 -39.71
C LEU A 7 3.81 25.69 -38.73
N LEU A 8 2.70 25.19 -39.24
CA LEU A 8 1.81 24.26 -38.55
C LEU A 8 2.39 22.84 -38.73
N PHE A 9 3.03 22.28 -37.71
CA PHE A 9 3.39 20.86 -37.70
C PHE A 9 2.15 20.04 -37.33
N LEU A 10 1.43 19.57 -38.35
CA LEU A 10 0.45 18.50 -38.22
C LEU A 10 1.21 17.18 -38.23
N ALA A 11 1.49 16.61 -37.05
CA ALA A 11 1.98 15.24 -36.95
C ALA A 11 0.77 14.29 -36.99
N LEU A 12 0.41 13.85 -38.19
CA LEU A 12 -0.47 12.72 -38.41
C LEU A 12 0.34 11.44 -38.11
N GLY A 13 0.27 10.96 -36.87
CA GLY A 13 0.81 9.67 -36.48
C GLY A 13 -0.17 8.56 -36.83
N SER A 14 0.10 7.83 -37.90
CA SER A 14 -0.55 6.55 -38.23
C SER A 14 -0.27 5.53 -37.13
N LEU A 15 -1.31 4.97 -36.53
CA LEU A 15 -1.24 3.78 -35.70
C LEU A 15 -0.86 2.58 -36.58
N VAL A 16 0.43 2.23 -36.59
CA VAL A 16 0.88 0.91 -37.00
C VAL A 16 0.71 0.01 -35.78
N SER A 17 -0.16 -1.00 -35.91
CA SER A 17 -0.22 -2.14 -35.01
C SER A 17 1.13 -2.85 -35.08
N CYS A 18 1.96 -2.71 -34.05
CA CYS A 18 3.19 -3.50 -33.93
C CYS A 18 2.84 -4.81 -33.23
N ASP A 19 2.75 -5.88 -34.02
CA ASP A 19 2.92 -7.24 -33.51
C ASP A 19 4.34 -7.37 -32.96
N LYS A 20 4.44 -7.80 -31.70
CA LYS A 20 5.68 -8.05 -31.00
C LYS A 20 6.07 -9.51 -31.27
N ASN A 21 7.02 -9.75 -32.18
CA ASN A 21 7.54 -11.10 -32.45
C ASN A 21 9.01 -11.20 -32.03
N ASN A 22 9.38 -12.20 -31.22
CA ASN A 22 10.76 -12.58 -30.93
C ASN A 22 11.16 -13.87 -31.68
N THR A 23 12.44 -14.04 -31.99
CA THR A 23 12.94 -15.06 -32.94
C THR A 23 13.59 -16.30 -32.31
N ASP A 24 13.55 -16.45 -30.98
CA ASP A 24 14.05 -17.64 -30.28
C ASP A 24 12.88 -18.33 -29.54
N LEU A 25 12.28 -19.34 -30.18
CA LEU A 25 11.01 -19.95 -29.77
C LEU A 25 11.23 -21.39 -29.29
N ASP A 26 11.17 -21.61 -27.98
CA ASP A 26 10.93 -22.91 -27.32
C ASP A 26 10.01 -22.67 -26.11
N ASP A 27 9.17 -23.67 -25.77
CA ASP A 27 8.38 -23.74 -24.53
C ASP A 27 9.33 -23.76 -23.32
N ALA A 28 9.76 -22.58 -22.86
CA ALA A 28 10.68 -22.50 -21.75
C ALA A 28 9.93 -22.73 -20.42
N PRO A 29 10.38 -23.68 -19.58
CA PRO A 29 9.82 -23.85 -18.24
C PRO A 29 10.06 -22.59 -17.41
N VAL A 30 9.28 -22.41 -16.35
CA VAL A 30 9.52 -21.33 -15.40
C VAL A 30 10.88 -21.51 -14.74
N VAL A 31 11.69 -20.45 -14.75
CA VAL A 31 13.02 -20.44 -14.14
C VAL A 31 12.89 -19.96 -12.70
N ILE A 32 13.12 -20.87 -11.74
CA ILE A 32 13.03 -20.56 -10.31
C ILE A 32 14.39 -20.13 -9.78
N GLN A 33 14.47 -18.90 -9.28
CA GLN A 33 15.57 -18.43 -8.45
C GLN A 33 15.15 -18.41 -6.98
N ASN A 34 15.90 -19.12 -6.13
CA ASN A 34 15.67 -19.25 -4.69
C ASN A 34 16.94 -19.07 -3.84
N ASP A 35 18.04 -18.62 -4.46
CA ASP A 35 19.24 -18.21 -3.73
C ASP A 35 18.94 -16.96 -2.89
N ILE A 36 18.72 -17.19 -1.59
CA ILE A 36 18.37 -16.14 -0.61
C ILE A 36 19.43 -15.05 -0.55
N ALA A 37 20.71 -15.37 -0.73
CA ALA A 37 21.76 -14.35 -0.70
C ALA A 37 21.56 -13.37 -1.87
N GLN A 38 21.29 -13.86 -3.08
CA GLN A 38 21.01 -13.02 -4.24
C GLN A 38 19.69 -12.26 -4.08
N LEU A 39 18.63 -12.94 -3.65
CA LEU A 39 17.31 -12.33 -3.49
C LEU A 39 17.31 -11.21 -2.44
N SER A 40 18.03 -11.40 -1.33
CA SER A 40 18.11 -10.39 -0.26
C SER A 40 18.75 -9.08 -0.72
N THR A 41 19.57 -9.08 -1.79
CA THR A 41 20.15 -7.83 -2.32
C THR A 41 19.12 -6.87 -2.92
N ARG A 42 17.93 -7.38 -3.27
CA ARG A 42 16.83 -6.58 -3.81
C ARG A 42 15.96 -5.98 -2.70
N LEU A 43 16.09 -6.47 -1.47
CA LEU A 43 15.35 -6.00 -0.32
C LEU A 43 16.07 -4.79 0.28
N GLY A 44 15.35 -3.67 0.39
CA GLY A 44 15.88 -2.41 0.88
C GLY A 44 15.09 -1.88 2.08
N TYR A 45 15.82 -1.33 3.05
CA TYR A 45 15.27 -0.74 4.27
C TYR A 45 15.59 0.74 4.43
N ASP A 46 16.30 1.36 3.47
CA ASP A 46 16.81 2.73 3.59
C ASP A 46 15.76 3.80 3.77
N ASN A 47 14.59 3.60 3.15
CA ASN A 47 13.47 4.52 3.29
C ASN A 47 12.44 4.05 4.33
N SER A 48 12.74 3.03 5.14
CA SER A 48 11.79 2.58 6.16
C SER A 48 11.47 3.73 7.12
N GLY A 49 10.20 3.87 7.49
CA GLY A 49 9.76 4.95 8.38
C GLY A 49 8.30 5.33 8.22
N LEU A 50 7.82 6.15 9.16
CA LEU A 50 6.49 6.72 9.13
C LEU A 50 6.31 7.56 7.86
N LEU A 51 5.24 7.27 7.13
CA LEU A 51 4.84 8.04 5.96
C LEU A 51 4.05 9.26 6.40
N GLN A 52 4.36 10.40 5.80
CA GLN A 52 3.54 11.59 5.96
C GLN A 52 2.23 11.40 5.21
N LEU A 53 1.11 11.58 5.93
CA LEU A 53 -0.22 11.57 5.36
C LEU A 53 -0.70 13.02 5.20
N SER A 54 -0.86 13.44 3.95
CA SER A 54 -1.44 14.74 3.60
C SER A 54 -2.95 14.67 3.68
N ASN A 55 -3.54 15.48 4.57
CA ASN A 55 -5.00 15.65 4.64
C ASN A 55 -5.51 16.73 3.66
N LEU A 56 -4.64 17.24 2.79
CA LEU A 56 -5.04 18.18 1.74
C LEU A 56 -5.70 17.40 0.60
N MET A 57 -7.00 17.60 0.42
CA MET A 57 -7.69 17.25 -0.83
C MET A 57 -7.24 18.25 -1.91
N ALA A 58 -6.98 17.74 -3.12
CA ALA A 58 -6.43 18.42 -4.31
C ALA A 58 -6.38 19.97 -4.28
N SER A 59 -5.20 20.53 -4.62
CA SER A 59 -5.07 21.97 -4.85
C SER A 59 -6.03 22.44 -5.96
N ALA A 60 -6.44 23.72 -5.92
CA ALA A 60 -7.40 24.28 -6.88
C ALA A 60 -6.99 24.14 -8.36
N ARG A 61 -5.72 23.81 -8.65
CA ARG A 61 -5.19 23.53 -9.99
C ARG A 61 -5.61 22.16 -10.56
N PHE A 62 -5.97 21.20 -9.70
CA PHE A 62 -6.23 19.81 -10.09
C PHE A 62 -7.67 19.35 -9.78
N LYS A 63 -8.59 20.32 -9.61
CA LYS A 63 -10.02 19.99 -9.45
C LYS A 63 -10.55 19.36 -10.73
N SER A 64 -10.90 18.07 -10.66
CA SER A 64 -11.87 17.49 -11.59
C SER A 64 -13.12 18.37 -11.59
N THR A 65 -13.60 18.75 -12.77
CA THR A 65 -14.82 19.55 -12.95
C THR A 65 -16.10 18.83 -12.48
N THR A 66 -16.00 17.55 -12.07
CA THR A 66 -17.13 16.70 -11.67
C THR A 66 -16.93 15.95 -10.34
N GLY A 67 -15.76 16.06 -9.70
CA GLY A 67 -15.45 15.32 -8.47
C GLY A 67 -15.92 16.03 -7.21
N ALA A 68 -16.63 15.32 -6.32
CA ALA A 68 -17.00 15.87 -5.01
C ALA A 68 -15.79 15.85 -4.05
N THR A 69 -15.66 16.89 -3.23
CA THR A 69 -14.76 16.89 -2.08
C THR A 69 -15.42 16.12 -0.93
N VAL A 70 -14.81 15.02 -0.48
CA VAL A 70 -15.23 14.31 0.74
C VAL A 70 -14.68 14.99 1.99
N ALA A 71 -15.37 14.80 3.11
CA ALA A 71 -14.89 15.26 4.40
C ALA A 71 -13.52 14.62 4.71
N ALA A 72 -12.57 15.44 5.14
CA ALA A 72 -11.27 15.01 5.60
C ALA A 72 -11.25 14.98 7.14
N ILE A 73 -10.59 13.97 7.73
CA ILE A 73 -10.31 13.95 9.18
C ILE A 73 -8.92 14.52 9.41
N GLU A 74 -8.81 15.55 10.28
CA GLU A 74 -7.51 16.16 10.59
C GLU A 74 -6.57 15.26 11.40
N ASN A 75 -7.11 14.27 12.12
CA ASN A 75 -6.34 13.33 12.96
C ASN A 75 -6.83 11.90 12.72
N PRO A 76 -6.39 11.25 11.63
CA PRO A 76 -6.77 9.89 11.36
C PRO A 76 -6.34 8.98 12.52
N ASP A 77 -7.15 7.96 12.78
CA ASP A 77 -6.94 6.98 13.83
C ASP A 77 -5.88 5.92 13.47
N PHE A 78 -4.95 6.26 12.58
CA PHE A 78 -3.84 5.42 12.17
C PHE A 78 -2.68 6.23 11.61
N SER A 79 -1.56 5.54 11.43
CA SER A 79 -0.43 5.96 10.61
C SER A 79 -0.04 4.83 9.65
N LEU A 80 0.74 5.16 8.63
CA LEU A 80 1.39 4.18 7.76
C LEU A 80 2.89 4.25 7.98
N ALA A 81 3.54 3.10 8.02
CA ALA A 81 5.00 3.03 7.95
C ALA A 81 5.42 2.23 6.73
N LEU A 82 6.37 2.74 5.95
CA LEU A 82 7.11 1.94 4.98
C LEU A 82 8.05 1.03 5.77
N VAL A 83 7.91 -0.29 5.56
CA VAL A 83 8.68 -1.29 6.29
C VAL A 83 9.81 -1.87 5.46
N ALA A 84 9.56 -2.08 4.17
CA ALA A 84 10.56 -2.57 3.25
C ALA A 84 10.19 -2.21 1.81
N GLN A 85 11.21 -2.15 0.96
CA GLN A 85 11.08 -2.08 -0.49
C GLN A 85 11.74 -3.30 -1.12
N ILE A 86 11.17 -3.79 -2.22
CA ILE A 86 11.80 -4.84 -3.03
C ILE A 86 11.95 -4.29 -4.44
N ALA A 87 13.19 -4.04 -4.84
CA ALA A 87 13.52 -3.60 -6.18
C ALA A 87 13.03 -4.66 -7.21
N PRO A 88 12.54 -4.26 -8.39
CA PRO A 88 12.08 -5.21 -9.40
C PRO A 88 13.22 -6.14 -9.86
N PRO A 89 12.91 -7.36 -10.34
CA PRO A 89 13.94 -8.26 -10.83
C PRO A 89 14.55 -7.71 -12.13
N ASP A 90 15.84 -7.99 -12.31
CA ASP A 90 16.49 -7.90 -13.61
C ASP A 90 16.42 -9.27 -14.29
N TYR A 91 15.97 -9.27 -15.55
CA TYR A 91 15.99 -10.46 -16.37
C TYR A 91 16.48 -10.14 -17.79
N GLU A 92 17.59 -10.76 -18.17
CA GLU A 92 18.24 -10.56 -19.48
C GLU A 92 18.55 -9.08 -19.76
N GLY A 93 18.98 -8.33 -18.73
CA GLY A 93 19.29 -6.91 -18.83
C GLY A 93 18.07 -5.98 -18.83
N ASN A 94 16.86 -6.54 -18.69
CA ASN A 94 15.62 -5.78 -18.61
C ASN A 94 15.15 -5.68 -17.17
N LYS A 95 14.99 -4.45 -16.68
CA LYS A 95 14.32 -4.21 -15.40
C LYS A 95 12.82 -4.34 -15.58
N LEU A 96 12.24 -5.34 -14.92
CA LEU A 96 10.80 -5.58 -15.02
C LEU A 96 10.00 -4.48 -14.28
N ARG A 97 8.69 -4.42 -14.52
CA ARG A 97 7.75 -3.49 -13.89
C ARG A 97 6.77 -4.28 -13.03
N ALA A 98 6.61 -3.90 -11.76
CA ALA A 98 5.63 -4.52 -10.89
C ALA A 98 4.20 -4.16 -11.36
N THR A 99 3.36 -5.18 -11.54
CA THR A 99 2.01 -5.02 -12.12
C THR A 99 0.89 -5.27 -11.11
N HIS A 100 0.95 -6.32 -10.30
CA HIS A 100 -0.13 -6.73 -9.40
C HIS A 100 0.43 -7.41 -8.14
N VAL A 101 -0.36 -7.43 -7.07
CA VAL A 101 -0.03 -8.16 -5.84
C VAL A 101 -1.22 -9.01 -5.37
N ALA A 102 -0.98 -10.26 -4.99
CA ALA A 102 -1.94 -11.07 -4.24
C ALA A 102 -1.29 -11.52 -2.93
N VAL A 103 -2.11 -11.78 -1.92
CA VAL A 103 -1.63 -12.17 -0.60
C VAL A 103 -2.44 -13.38 -0.15
N SER A 104 -1.75 -14.48 0.17
CA SER A 104 -2.34 -15.70 0.73
C SER A 104 -1.47 -16.20 1.86
N ASP A 105 -2.09 -16.53 3.00
CA ASP A 105 -1.40 -17.03 4.19
C ASP A 105 -0.20 -16.16 4.56
N ASN A 106 1.01 -16.72 4.67
CA ASN A 106 2.22 -15.99 5.02
C ASN A 106 2.98 -15.44 3.81
N TYR A 107 2.37 -15.38 2.62
CA TYR A 107 3.04 -14.97 1.40
C TYR A 107 2.33 -13.81 0.69
N ALA A 108 3.13 -12.87 0.20
CA ALA A 108 2.74 -11.93 -0.84
C ALA A 108 3.39 -12.33 -2.17
N TYR A 109 2.63 -12.25 -3.26
CA TYR A 109 3.03 -12.61 -4.61
C TYR A 109 2.96 -11.36 -5.48
N VAL A 110 4.06 -10.98 -6.12
CA VAL A 110 4.12 -9.77 -6.96
C VAL A 110 4.40 -10.17 -8.40
N SER A 111 3.50 -9.81 -9.32
CA SER A 111 3.70 -10.06 -10.74
C SER A 111 4.48 -8.94 -11.42
N TYR A 112 5.17 -9.30 -12.49
CA TYR A 112 5.96 -8.39 -13.29
C TYR A 112 5.74 -8.58 -14.80
N ASN A 113 5.89 -7.50 -15.55
CA ASN A 113 6.00 -7.51 -17.02
C ASN A 113 7.19 -6.66 -17.50
N THR A 114 7.44 -6.67 -18.80
CA THR A 114 8.46 -5.83 -19.44
C THR A 114 7.85 -4.68 -20.23
N GLU A 115 8.56 -3.56 -20.25
CA GLU A 115 8.22 -2.40 -21.07
C GLU A 115 8.91 -2.52 -22.43
N GLY A 116 8.19 -2.23 -23.52
CA GLY A 116 8.69 -2.37 -24.90
C GLY A 116 8.28 -3.69 -25.55
N ASP A 117 9.00 -4.11 -26.59
CA ASP A 117 8.56 -5.17 -27.51
C ASP A 117 8.84 -6.59 -27.04
N LYS A 118 9.59 -6.76 -25.95
CA LYS A 118 9.96 -8.07 -25.43
C LYS A 118 8.95 -8.56 -24.38
N TYR A 119 8.52 -9.81 -24.49
CA TYR A 119 7.74 -10.46 -23.44
C TYR A 119 8.67 -11.07 -22.41
N LEU A 120 8.66 -10.53 -21.19
CA LEU A 120 9.44 -11.07 -20.08
C LEU A 120 8.76 -10.70 -18.77
N GLY A 121 8.27 -11.72 -18.08
CA GLY A 121 7.53 -11.56 -16.83
C GLY A 121 8.14 -12.35 -15.70
N GLY A 122 7.47 -12.27 -14.56
CA GLY A 122 7.91 -12.97 -13.38
C GLY A 122 6.96 -12.82 -12.22
N VAL A 123 7.21 -13.61 -11.18
CA VAL A 123 6.55 -13.53 -9.90
C VAL A 123 7.58 -13.58 -8.79
N ASP A 124 7.60 -12.57 -7.93
CA ASP A 124 8.27 -12.68 -6.64
C ASP A 124 7.34 -13.28 -5.60
N VAL A 125 7.88 -14.11 -4.71
CA VAL A 125 7.21 -14.60 -3.50
C VAL A 125 7.94 -14.08 -2.28
N ILE A 126 7.22 -13.36 -1.44
CA ILE A 126 7.72 -12.71 -0.24
C ILE A 126 7.10 -13.40 0.96
N ASP A 127 7.91 -13.98 1.82
CA ASP A 127 7.51 -14.42 3.15
C ASP A 127 7.28 -13.18 4.03
N ILE A 128 6.04 -13.03 4.49
CA ILE A 128 5.55 -11.93 5.32
C ILE A 128 5.12 -12.43 6.71
N SER A 129 5.62 -13.58 7.15
CA SER A 129 5.34 -14.13 8.49
C SER A 129 5.78 -13.20 9.62
N ASP A 130 6.86 -12.43 9.42
CA ASP A 130 7.21 -11.27 10.26
C ASP A 130 7.15 -9.99 9.42
N ILE A 131 6.15 -9.16 9.67
CA ILE A 131 5.95 -7.88 8.97
C ILE A 131 7.17 -6.97 9.05
N ASN A 132 7.93 -7.00 10.14
CA ASN A 132 9.04 -6.08 10.34
C ASN A 132 10.26 -6.53 9.53
N THR A 133 10.37 -7.82 9.21
CA THR A 133 11.49 -8.42 8.47
C THR A 133 10.98 -9.33 7.35
N PRO A 134 10.30 -8.79 6.32
CA PRO A 134 9.84 -9.59 5.19
C PRO A 134 11.04 -10.20 4.44
N ARG A 135 10.85 -11.34 3.79
CA ARG A 135 11.94 -12.04 3.08
C ARG A 135 11.52 -12.40 1.66
N LEU A 136 12.25 -11.93 0.67
CA LEU A 136 12.09 -12.40 -0.71
C LEU A 136 12.67 -13.82 -0.80
N VAL A 137 11.80 -14.82 -1.00
CA VAL A 137 12.18 -16.24 -0.95
C VAL A 137 12.24 -16.90 -2.32
N VAL A 138 11.48 -16.39 -3.29
CA VAL A 138 11.49 -16.90 -4.67
C VAL A 138 11.35 -15.74 -5.64
N ASN A 139 12.08 -15.81 -6.75
CA ASN A 139 11.76 -15.12 -8.00
C ASN A 139 11.55 -16.18 -9.09
N ALA A 140 10.30 -16.34 -9.53
CA ALA A 140 9.92 -17.21 -10.63
C ALA A 140 9.90 -16.37 -11.92
N LYS A 141 10.81 -16.65 -12.85
CA LYS A 141 10.91 -15.92 -14.13
C LYS A 141 10.14 -16.69 -15.19
N LEU A 142 9.32 -15.97 -15.96
CA LEU A 142 8.54 -16.52 -17.06
C LEU A 142 9.11 -15.95 -18.38
N PRO A 143 9.99 -16.69 -19.06
CA PRO A 143 10.50 -16.29 -20.36
C PRO A 143 9.34 -16.13 -21.35
N ASN A 144 9.40 -15.10 -22.20
CA ASN A 144 8.43 -14.87 -23.27
C ASN A 144 6.96 -14.66 -22.84
N ILE A 145 6.71 -14.37 -21.55
CA ILE A 145 5.36 -14.16 -21.03
C ILE A 145 5.34 -12.94 -20.11
N ASP A 146 4.59 -11.91 -20.46
CA ASP A 146 4.33 -10.73 -19.62
C ASP A 146 3.12 -10.96 -18.71
N ILE A 147 3.21 -10.58 -17.42
CA ILE A 147 2.11 -10.77 -16.46
C ILE A 147 1.47 -9.43 -16.06
N SER A 148 0.17 -9.33 -16.29
CA SER A 148 -0.63 -8.12 -16.02
C SER A 148 -1.36 -8.17 -14.67
N SER A 149 -1.76 -9.38 -14.25
CA SER A 149 -2.47 -9.64 -12.99
C SER A 149 -2.20 -11.04 -12.47
N LEU A 150 -2.45 -11.24 -11.17
CA LEU A 150 -2.39 -12.56 -10.57
C LEU A 150 -3.45 -12.76 -9.48
N ALA A 151 -3.78 -14.02 -9.21
CA ALA A 151 -4.65 -14.44 -8.11
C ALA A 151 -4.21 -15.79 -7.54
N ILE A 152 -4.53 -16.07 -6.27
CA ILE A 152 -4.24 -17.35 -5.61
C ILE A 152 -5.54 -18.12 -5.41
N ASP A 153 -5.68 -19.27 -6.08
CA ASP A 153 -6.82 -20.16 -6.00
C ASP A 153 -6.40 -21.52 -5.42
N GLY A 154 -6.39 -21.61 -4.09
CA GLY A 154 -5.83 -22.75 -3.36
C GLY A 154 -4.34 -22.92 -3.69
N ASP A 155 -3.95 -24.13 -4.11
CA ASP A 155 -2.58 -24.44 -4.51
C ASP A 155 -2.26 -24.02 -5.95
N ASN A 156 -2.98 -23.04 -6.52
CA ASN A 156 -2.73 -22.55 -7.87
C ASN A 156 -2.52 -21.04 -7.87
N LEU A 157 -1.41 -20.63 -8.46
CA LEU A 157 -1.12 -19.25 -8.83
C LEU A 157 -1.61 -19.01 -10.26
N LEU A 158 -2.65 -18.20 -10.40
CA LEU A 158 -3.24 -17.80 -11.67
C LEU A 158 -2.57 -16.52 -12.15
N LEU A 159 -2.08 -16.49 -13.38
CA LEU A 159 -1.42 -15.33 -13.96
C LEU A 159 -2.08 -14.95 -15.29
N ALA A 160 -2.75 -13.79 -15.34
CA ALA A 160 -3.27 -13.25 -16.59
C ALA A 160 -2.21 -12.38 -17.24
N GLY A 161 -1.97 -12.60 -18.53
CA GLY A 161 -0.89 -11.95 -19.24
C GLY A 161 -0.95 -12.10 -20.75
N ALA A 162 0.21 -11.95 -21.37
CA ALA A 162 0.41 -12.12 -22.79
C ALA A 162 1.68 -12.93 -23.05
N ALA A 163 1.60 -13.92 -23.93
CA ALA A 163 2.72 -14.69 -24.41
C ALA A 163 3.09 -14.28 -25.84
N ASP A 164 4.37 -14.35 -26.17
CA ASP A 164 4.85 -14.13 -27.53
C ASP A 164 4.26 -15.17 -28.50
N GLU A 165 3.96 -14.74 -29.72
CA GLU A 165 3.35 -15.61 -30.73
C GLU A 165 4.33 -16.71 -31.16
N GLY A 166 3.87 -17.95 -31.15
CA GLY A 166 4.69 -19.10 -31.51
C GLY A 166 5.60 -19.64 -30.39
N VAL A 167 5.59 -19.04 -29.19
CA VAL A 167 6.27 -19.63 -28.03
C VAL A 167 5.48 -20.78 -27.43
N LEU A 168 4.18 -20.56 -27.21
CA LEU A 168 3.29 -21.58 -26.67
C LEU A 168 2.63 -22.35 -27.81
N ASP A 169 2.62 -23.68 -27.70
CA ASP A 169 1.94 -24.54 -28.65
C ASP A 169 0.45 -24.15 -28.83
N ASN A 170 -0.02 -24.10 -30.07
CA ASN A 170 -1.44 -23.94 -30.40
C ASN A 170 -2.13 -22.66 -29.85
N ILE A 171 -1.40 -21.58 -29.58
CA ILE A 171 -2.02 -20.27 -29.31
C ILE A 171 -2.24 -19.51 -30.63
N SER A 172 -3.43 -18.94 -30.80
CA SER A 172 -3.80 -18.13 -31.98
C SER A 172 -3.79 -16.62 -31.71
N SER A 173 -3.46 -16.24 -30.48
CA SER A 173 -3.40 -14.85 -30.01
C SER A 173 -2.58 -14.77 -28.73
N PRO A 174 -1.93 -13.61 -28.45
CA PRO A 174 -1.04 -13.47 -27.30
C PRO A 174 -1.72 -13.61 -25.92
N ALA A 175 -2.99 -13.23 -25.78
CA ALA A 175 -3.66 -13.23 -24.47
C ALA A 175 -3.71 -14.64 -23.87
N VAL A 176 -3.25 -14.78 -22.63
CA VAL A 176 -3.13 -16.08 -21.98
C VAL A 176 -3.39 -16.02 -20.48
N LEU A 177 -4.03 -17.08 -19.97
CA LEU A 177 -4.02 -17.41 -18.54
C LEU A 177 -3.00 -18.52 -18.29
N ILE A 178 -1.96 -18.24 -17.51
CA ILE A 178 -1.02 -19.24 -17.00
C ILE A 178 -1.48 -19.69 -15.62
N VAL A 179 -1.40 -20.99 -15.34
CA VAL A 179 -1.67 -21.56 -14.01
C VAL A 179 -0.46 -22.35 -13.55
N LEU A 180 0.19 -21.83 -12.52
CA LEU A 180 1.34 -22.42 -11.85
C LEU A 180 0.87 -23.13 -10.58
N PRO A 181 1.10 -24.44 -10.44
CA PRO A 181 0.93 -25.12 -9.16
C PRO A 181 1.86 -24.52 -8.10
N LEU A 182 1.36 -24.47 -6.88
CA LEU A 182 2.09 -24.09 -5.67
C LEU A 182 2.36 -25.33 -4.83
N GLN A 183 3.57 -25.46 -4.32
CA GLN A 183 3.93 -26.44 -3.29
C GLN A 183 4.33 -25.68 -2.03
N ASN A 184 3.54 -25.82 -0.96
CA ASN A 184 3.71 -25.06 0.28
C ASN A 184 3.76 -23.54 0.04
N GLY A 185 2.90 -23.04 -0.86
CA GLY A 185 2.85 -21.63 -1.23
C GLY A 185 3.94 -21.17 -2.21
N LEU A 186 4.85 -22.04 -2.66
CA LEU A 186 5.93 -21.66 -3.59
C LEU A 186 5.66 -22.19 -5.02
N PRO A 187 5.92 -21.40 -6.08
CA PRO A 187 5.66 -21.81 -7.45
C PRO A 187 6.59 -22.94 -7.91
N THR A 188 6.03 -23.87 -8.68
CA THR A 188 6.78 -24.92 -9.37
C THR A 188 7.27 -24.47 -10.75
N THR A 189 8.04 -25.31 -11.45
CA THR A 189 8.58 -25.01 -12.79
C THR A 189 7.59 -25.30 -13.93
N ALA A 190 6.63 -26.20 -13.72
CA ALA A 190 5.63 -26.58 -14.70
C ALA A 190 4.39 -25.70 -14.58
N TYR A 191 3.77 -25.38 -15.71
CA TYR A 191 2.51 -24.67 -15.76
C TYR A 191 1.59 -25.26 -16.82
N ARG A 192 0.30 -24.96 -16.69
CA ARG A 192 -0.67 -25.11 -17.77
C ARG A 192 -1.10 -23.72 -18.23
N TYR A 193 -1.58 -23.62 -19.47
CA TYR A 193 -2.07 -22.36 -19.99
C TYR A 193 -3.41 -22.50 -20.69
N THR A 194 -4.08 -21.38 -20.90
CA THR A 194 -5.30 -21.28 -21.69
C THR A 194 -5.27 -19.99 -22.49
N ALA A 195 -5.28 -20.11 -23.81
CA ALA A 195 -5.33 -18.97 -24.72
C ALA A 195 -6.70 -18.29 -24.66
N LEU A 196 -6.67 -16.97 -24.79
CA LEU A 196 -7.81 -16.09 -24.89
C LEU A 196 -7.71 -15.28 -26.17
N PRO A 197 -8.83 -14.84 -26.77
CA PRO A 197 -8.77 -13.90 -27.88
C PRO A 197 -8.15 -12.57 -27.41
N SER A 198 -7.53 -11.84 -28.35
CA SER A 198 -6.89 -10.53 -28.16
C SER A 198 -5.42 -10.57 -27.69
N TYR A 199 -4.85 -9.40 -27.45
CA TYR A 199 -3.42 -9.16 -27.23
C TYR A 199 -2.96 -9.37 -25.79
N VAL A 200 -3.85 -9.30 -24.80
CA VAL A 200 -3.48 -9.47 -23.39
C VAL A 200 -4.69 -9.88 -22.55
N ALA A 201 -4.49 -10.84 -21.65
CA ALA A 201 -5.40 -11.10 -20.56
C ALA A 201 -5.13 -10.08 -19.45
N THR A 202 -6.12 -9.25 -19.13
CA THR A 202 -5.96 -8.05 -18.28
C THR A 202 -6.15 -8.36 -16.80
N ASP A 203 -7.07 -9.27 -16.46
CA ASP A 203 -7.37 -9.61 -15.08
C ASP A 203 -7.90 -11.04 -14.91
N VAL A 204 -7.76 -11.58 -13.70
CA VAL A 204 -8.24 -12.91 -13.32
C VAL A 204 -8.88 -12.89 -11.93
N ALA A 205 -10.01 -13.57 -11.80
CA ALA A 205 -10.69 -13.81 -10.54
C ALA A 205 -11.21 -15.24 -10.48
N PHE A 206 -11.70 -15.65 -9.32
CA PHE A 206 -12.28 -16.98 -9.14
C PHE A 206 -13.39 -16.94 -8.08
N ASN A 207 -14.16 -18.01 -8.03
CA ASN A 207 -15.03 -18.33 -6.90
C ASN A 207 -14.85 -19.82 -6.53
N ASN A 208 -15.77 -20.36 -5.75
CA ASN A 208 -15.71 -21.77 -5.36
C ASN A 208 -15.92 -22.73 -6.54
N GLU A 209 -16.56 -22.29 -7.62
CA GLU A 209 -16.96 -23.12 -8.76
C GLU A 209 -15.98 -23.02 -9.94
N SER A 210 -15.49 -21.82 -10.26
CA SER A 210 -14.79 -21.55 -11.52
C SER A 210 -13.76 -20.43 -11.42
N GLN A 211 -12.87 -20.42 -12.40
CA GLN A 211 -11.97 -19.31 -12.67
C GLN A 211 -12.55 -18.44 -13.78
N TYR A 212 -12.36 -17.13 -13.68
CA TYR A 212 -12.82 -16.13 -14.65
C TYR A 212 -11.63 -15.28 -15.07
N VAL A 213 -11.40 -15.18 -16.37
CA VAL A 213 -10.31 -14.38 -16.93
C VAL A 213 -10.87 -13.50 -18.04
N VAL A 214 -10.35 -12.28 -18.13
CA VAL A 214 -10.78 -11.29 -19.11
C VAL A 214 -9.61 -10.84 -19.98
N SER A 215 -9.87 -10.55 -21.25
CA SER A 215 -8.89 -9.98 -22.18
C SER A 215 -9.36 -8.66 -22.80
N GLY A 216 -8.42 -7.76 -23.07
CA GLY A 216 -8.70 -6.39 -23.53
C GLY A 216 -9.05 -6.27 -25.02
N ASN A 217 -9.23 -5.04 -25.52
CA ASN A 217 -9.51 -4.73 -26.94
C ASN A 217 -10.71 -5.51 -27.52
N SER A 218 -10.55 -6.40 -28.50
CA SER A 218 -11.63 -7.24 -29.04
C SER A 218 -11.97 -8.47 -28.17
N GLY A 219 -11.45 -8.51 -26.95
CA GLY A 219 -11.37 -9.68 -26.09
C GLY A 219 -12.69 -10.23 -25.55
N ALA A 220 -12.56 -11.11 -24.57
CA ALA A 220 -13.67 -11.85 -24.02
C ALA A 220 -13.50 -12.08 -22.52
N ILE A 221 -14.61 -12.34 -21.85
CA ILE A 221 -14.61 -13.01 -20.55
C ILE A 221 -14.79 -14.50 -20.76
N ALA A 222 -13.90 -15.30 -20.17
CA ALA A 222 -13.99 -16.76 -20.18
C ALA A 222 -14.18 -17.29 -18.76
N ARG A 223 -15.03 -18.32 -18.65
CA ARG A 223 -15.22 -19.14 -17.45
C ARG A 223 -14.51 -20.46 -17.66
N LEU A 224 -13.61 -20.82 -16.75
CA LEU A 224 -12.77 -22.00 -16.85
C LEU A 224 -13.03 -22.98 -15.70
N SER A 225 -12.93 -24.25 -16.03
CA SER A 225 -12.90 -25.36 -15.08
C SER A 225 -11.67 -25.26 -14.19
N LYS A 226 -11.85 -25.24 -12.86
CA LYS A 226 -10.73 -25.25 -11.91
C LYS A 226 -9.84 -26.49 -12.05
N THR A 227 -10.45 -27.63 -12.36
CA THR A 227 -9.77 -28.93 -12.48
C THR A 227 -9.06 -29.09 -13.82
N SER A 228 -9.76 -28.88 -14.93
CA SER A 228 -9.21 -29.17 -16.27
C SER A 228 -8.54 -27.98 -16.94
N GLY A 229 -8.80 -26.75 -16.46
CA GLY A 229 -8.37 -25.53 -17.13
C GLY A 229 -9.09 -25.22 -18.43
N LYS A 230 -10.08 -26.02 -18.84
CA LYS A 230 -10.79 -25.79 -20.10
C LYS A 230 -11.80 -24.65 -19.95
N ILE A 231 -11.97 -23.89 -21.03
CA ILE A 231 -13.05 -22.91 -21.16
C ILE A 231 -14.39 -23.66 -21.21
N GLU A 232 -15.26 -23.40 -20.25
CA GLU A 232 -16.61 -23.97 -20.14
C GLU A 232 -17.67 -23.02 -20.70
N ASN A 233 -17.44 -21.71 -20.62
CA ASN A 233 -18.26 -20.70 -21.29
C ASN A 233 -17.45 -19.44 -21.60
N THR A 234 -17.89 -18.66 -22.59
CA THR A 234 -17.25 -17.39 -22.97
C THR A 234 -18.29 -16.36 -23.41
N SER A 235 -17.95 -15.08 -23.34
CA SER A 235 -18.74 -13.98 -23.89
C SER A 235 -17.82 -12.89 -24.40
N SER A 236 -18.02 -12.47 -25.65
CA SER A 236 -17.24 -11.39 -26.26
C SER A 236 -17.72 -10.04 -25.71
N ILE A 237 -16.82 -9.33 -25.04
CA ILE A 237 -17.04 -8.00 -24.50
C ILE A 237 -15.73 -7.24 -24.74
N PRO A 238 -15.77 -6.13 -25.47
CA PRO A 238 -14.55 -5.40 -25.77
C PRO A 238 -14.02 -4.62 -24.57
N ASP A 239 -12.74 -4.28 -24.63
CA ASP A 239 -12.03 -3.39 -23.72
C ASP A 239 -12.14 -3.80 -22.25
N LEU A 240 -12.12 -5.11 -21.95
CA LEU A 240 -12.16 -5.58 -20.57
C LEU A 240 -10.85 -5.30 -19.84
N LEU A 241 -10.98 -4.82 -18.59
CA LEU A 241 -9.87 -4.34 -17.78
C LEU A 241 -9.75 -5.04 -16.44
N ALA A 242 -10.88 -5.40 -15.84
CA ALA A 242 -10.92 -6.07 -14.55
C ALA A 242 -12.09 -7.05 -14.43
N VAL A 243 -11.92 -8.06 -13.61
CA VAL A 243 -12.97 -9.00 -13.24
C VAL A 243 -12.94 -9.29 -11.74
N LYS A 244 -14.11 -9.28 -11.09
CA LYS A 244 -14.26 -9.69 -9.68
C LYS A 244 -15.52 -10.51 -9.52
N THR A 245 -15.46 -11.44 -8.56
CA THR A 245 -16.64 -12.17 -8.09
C THR A 245 -17.14 -11.50 -6.80
N TYR A 246 -18.45 -11.27 -6.70
CA TYR A 246 -19.05 -10.66 -5.51
C TYR A 246 -20.51 -11.09 -5.38
N LYS A 247 -20.95 -11.49 -4.17
CA LYS A 247 -22.33 -11.95 -3.87
C LYS A 247 -22.91 -12.91 -4.93
N ASN A 248 -22.12 -13.93 -5.31
CA ASN A 248 -22.47 -14.94 -6.33
C ASN A 248 -22.75 -14.39 -7.74
N GLN A 249 -22.10 -13.28 -8.10
CA GLN A 249 -22.12 -12.69 -9.42
C GLN A 249 -20.71 -12.39 -9.90
N VAL A 250 -20.55 -12.24 -11.22
CA VAL A 250 -19.31 -11.89 -11.89
C VAL A 250 -19.44 -10.48 -12.43
N PHE A 251 -18.57 -9.58 -11.99
CA PHE A 251 -18.50 -8.18 -12.43
C PHE A 251 -17.30 -8.02 -13.34
N ALA A 252 -17.54 -7.63 -14.59
CA ALA A 252 -16.49 -7.39 -15.57
C ALA A 252 -16.51 -5.91 -15.99
N LEU A 253 -15.41 -5.19 -15.72
CA LEU A 253 -15.22 -3.80 -16.11
C LEU A 253 -14.75 -3.73 -17.56
N SER A 254 -15.55 -3.09 -18.41
CA SER A 254 -15.18 -2.71 -19.77
C SER A 254 -14.97 -1.20 -19.86
N GLY A 255 -13.87 -0.79 -20.49
CA GLY A 255 -13.58 0.62 -20.75
C GLY A 255 -14.57 1.29 -21.71
N SER A 256 -15.21 0.52 -22.59
CA SER A 256 -16.17 1.03 -23.58
C SER A 256 -17.62 0.69 -23.30
N GLN A 257 -17.91 -0.21 -22.35
CA GLN A 257 -19.29 -0.67 -22.08
C GLN A 257 -19.71 -0.64 -20.61
N GLY A 258 -18.91 -0.02 -19.75
CA GLY A 258 -19.14 0.01 -18.30
C GLY A 258 -18.98 -1.36 -17.65
N ILE A 259 -19.70 -1.62 -16.57
CA ILE A 259 -19.62 -2.88 -15.83
C ILE A 259 -20.70 -3.83 -16.33
N LYS A 260 -20.31 -5.00 -16.82
CA LYS A 260 -21.22 -6.12 -17.08
C LYS A 260 -21.33 -6.98 -15.83
N VAL A 261 -22.53 -7.05 -15.28
CA VAL A 261 -22.85 -7.93 -14.14
C VAL A 261 -23.50 -9.20 -14.68
N MET A 262 -22.89 -10.33 -14.43
CA MET A 262 -23.30 -11.63 -14.93
C MET A 262 -23.50 -12.64 -13.79
N ASN A 263 -24.25 -13.71 -14.06
CA ASN A 263 -24.26 -14.87 -13.17
C ASN A 263 -22.96 -15.70 -13.32
N ASN A 264 -22.80 -16.75 -12.51
CA ASN A 264 -21.61 -17.61 -12.57
C ASN A 264 -21.41 -18.30 -13.94
N ASN A 265 -22.46 -18.43 -14.76
CA ASN A 265 -22.43 -18.99 -16.11
C ASN A 265 -22.28 -17.91 -17.20
N LEU A 266 -21.85 -16.69 -16.86
CA LEU A 266 -21.65 -15.57 -17.79
C LEU A 266 -22.92 -15.09 -18.52
N SER A 267 -24.12 -15.41 -18.03
CA SER A 267 -25.35 -14.79 -18.54
C SER A 267 -25.49 -13.39 -17.95
N LEU A 268 -25.68 -12.38 -18.81
CA LEU A 268 -25.86 -10.99 -18.40
C LEU A 268 -27.09 -10.84 -17.50
N VAL A 269 -26.90 -10.23 -16.34
CA VAL A 269 -27.95 -9.86 -15.38
C VAL A 269 -28.31 -8.39 -15.54
N LYS A 270 -27.29 -7.51 -15.58
CA LYS A 270 -27.46 -6.07 -15.80
C LYS A 270 -26.16 -5.41 -16.25
N THR A 271 -26.27 -4.20 -16.78
CA THR A 271 -25.13 -3.30 -17.01
C THR A 271 -25.20 -2.15 -16.00
N ILE A 272 -24.05 -1.78 -15.43
CA ILE A 272 -23.89 -0.55 -14.67
C ILE A 272 -23.09 0.41 -15.55
N GLU A 273 -23.70 1.54 -15.90
CA GLU A 273 -23.06 2.58 -16.70
C GLU A 273 -21.96 3.26 -15.89
N THR A 274 -20.78 3.42 -16.47
CA THR A 274 -19.63 4.11 -15.86
C THR A 274 -19.10 5.19 -16.80
N VAL A 275 -18.11 5.96 -16.37
CA VAL A 275 -17.37 6.79 -17.32
C VAL A 275 -16.63 5.88 -18.30
N LEU A 276 -16.94 6.05 -19.59
CA LEU A 276 -16.27 5.31 -20.65
C LEU A 276 -14.91 5.93 -20.90
N ASN A 277 -13.91 5.05 -20.94
CA ASN A 277 -12.54 5.38 -21.27
C ASN A 277 -11.93 4.11 -21.86
N PRO A 278 -11.89 3.93 -23.19
CA PRO A 278 -11.42 2.69 -23.80
C PRO A 278 -9.89 2.51 -23.73
N THR A 279 -9.18 3.28 -22.90
CA THR A 279 -7.74 3.06 -22.70
C THR A 279 -7.48 1.69 -22.07
N SER A 280 -6.36 1.08 -22.44
CA SER A 280 -5.84 -0.17 -21.86
C SER A 280 -5.17 0.04 -20.50
N SER A 281 -5.19 1.26 -19.97
CA SER A 281 -4.62 1.58 -18.65
C SER A 281 -5.30 0.74 -17.56
N LYS A 282 -4.48 0.21 -16.65
CA LYS A 282 -4.96 -0.63 -15.56
C LYS A 282 -6.00 0.10 -14.73
N ARG A 283 -7.13 -0.56 -14.49
CA ARG A 283 -8.23 -0.09 -13.63
C ARG A 283 -8.85 -1.28 -12.95
N THR A 284 -8.98 -1.24 -11.63
CA THR A 284 -9.59 -2.33 -10.84
C THR A 284 -10.90 -1.91 -10.20
N ILE A 285 -11.63 -2.91 -9.72
CA ILE A 285 -12.86 -2.73 -8.96
C ILE A 285 -12.75 -3.47 -7.63
N ASP A 286 -13.44 -2.95 -6.62
CA ASP A 286 -13.64 -3.67 -5.36
C ASP A 286 -14.96 -3.27 -4.70
N PHE A 287 -15.32 -3.95 -3.60
CA PHE A 287 -16.64 -3.83 -3.00
C PHE A 287 -16.58 -3.56 -1.50
N TYR A 288 -17.48 -2.71 -1.01
CA TYR A 288 -17.78 -2.59 0.41
C TYR A 288 -19.29 -2.58 0.61
N ASN A 289 -19.83 -3.61 1.27
CA ASN A 289 -21.28 -3.79 1.47
C ASN A 289 -22.11 -3.71 0.17
N ASP A 290 -22.81 -2.60 -0.07
CA ASP A 290 -23.60 -2.36 -1.27
C ASP A 290 -22.98 -1.28 -2.17
N PHE A 291 -21.70 -0.97 -1.96
CA PHE A 291 -20.91 -0.07 -2.78
C PHE A 291 -19.96 -0.85 -3.68
N LEU A 292 -20.00 -0.51 -4.97
CA LEU A 292 -19.00 -0.86 -5.97
C LEU A 292 -18.06 0.34 -6.12
N LEU A 293 -16.78 0.10 -5.89
CA LEU A 293 -15.70 1.07 -6.04
C LEU A 293 -14.97 0.78 -7.35
N ILE A 294 -14.71 1.83 -8.14
CA ILE A 294 -14.10 1.71 -9.46
C ILE A 294 -12.93 2.69 -9.55
N ALA A 295 -11.74 2.19 -9.87
CA ALA A 295 -10.63 3.02 -10.30
C ALA A 295 -10.94 3.56 -11.70
N GLU A 296 -11.21 4.87 -11.86
CA GLU A 296 -11.66 5.47 -13.12
C GLU A 296 -10.53 6.22 -13.87
N GLY A 297 -9.26 5.86 -13.63
CA GLY A 297 -8.11 6.49 -14.29
C GLY A 297 -8.00 7.97 -13.91
N SER A 298 -7.90 8.87 -14.89
CA SER A 298 -7.81 10.32 -14.67
C SER A 298 -9.06 10.93 -14.01
N GLN A 299 -10.17 10.20 -13.93
CA GLN A 299 -11.40 10.65 -13.27
C GLN A 299 -11.43 10.37 -11.76
N GLY A 300 -10.42 9.67 -11.23
CA GLY A 300 -10.32 9.36 -9.81
C GLY A 300 -11.06 8.08 -9.40
N LEU A 301 -11.71 8.10 -8.25
CA LEU A 301 -12.42 6.96 -7.68
C LEU A 301 -13.94 7.13 -7.82
N GLY A 302 -14.58 6.24 -8.58
CA GLY A 302 -16.04 6.15 -8.69
C GLY A 302 -16.65 5.27 -7.60
N ILE A 303 -17.77 5.71 -7.02
CA ILE A 303 -18.53 4.97 -6.01
C ILE A 303 -19.96 4.80 -6.53
N TYR A 304 -20.41 3.56 -6.64
CA TYR A 304 -21.69 3.18 -7.23
C TYR A 304 -22.46 2.31 -6.25
N ASN A 305 -23.79 2.37 -6.31
CA ASN A 305 -24.62 1.39 -5.62
C ASN A 305 -24.63 0.08 -6.40
N THR A 306 -24.19 -1.02 -5.80
CA THR A 306 -24.06 -2.32 -6.48
C THR A 306 -25.41 -2.87 -6.93
N ASN A 307 -26.53 -2.51 -6.26
CA ASN A 307 -27.87 -3.01 -6.55
C ASN A 307 -28.54 -2.23 -7.68
N THR A 308 -28.54 -0.90 -7.62
CA THR A 308 -29.22 -0.04 -8.60
C THR A 308 -28.33 0.35 -9.79
N GLY A 309 -27.00 0.28 -9.63
CA GLY A 309 -26.04 0.80 -10.61
C GLY A 309 -25.92 2.32 -10.60
N ALA A 310 -26.62 3.03 -9.71
CA ALA A 310 -26.55 4.48 -9.64
C ALA A 310 -25.19 4.94 -9.09
N VAL A 311 -24.58 5.93 -9.74
CA VAL A 311 -23.42 6.67 -9.20
C VAL A 311 -23.86 7.32 -7.88
N GLN A 312 -23.15 7.01 -6.80
CA GLN A 312 -23.32 7.65 -5.50
C GLN A 312 -22.37 8.83 -5.35
N ASN A 313 -21.12 8.66 -5.76
CA ASN A 313 -20.11 9.70 -5.67
C ASN A 313 -18.96 9.46 -6.66
N ARG A 314 -18.20 10.51 -6.96
CA ARG A 314 -16.93 10.44 -7.69
C ARG A 314 -15.91 11.32 -6.98
N ILE A 315 -14.82 10.73 -6.55
CA ILE A 315 -13.79 11.38 -5.75
C ILE A 315 -12.61 11.72 -6.64
N ALA A 316 -12.24 13.00 -6.65
CA ALA A 316 -11.05 13.45 -7.37
C ALA A 316 -9.76 12.89 -6.75
N ILE A 317 -8.72 12.75 -7.56
CA ILE A 317 -7.40 12.28 -7.11
C ILE A 317 -6.79 13.32 -6.16
N PRO A 318 -6.45 12.96 -4.91
CA PRO A 318 -5.76 13.88 -4.01
C PRO A 318 -4.32 14.08 -4.50
N VAL A 319 -3.94 15.34 -4.68
CA VAL A 319 -2.59 15.75 -5.10
C VAL A 319 -1.99 16.58 -3.95
N SER A 320 -0.87 16.11 -3.41
CA SER A 320 -0.18 16.81 -2.33
C SER A 320 0.67 17.97 -2.88
N ALA A 321 1.18 18.84 -2.02
CA ALA A 321 2.09 19.91 -2.45
C ALA A 321 3.43 19.36 -2.99
N GLU A 322 3.81 18.14 -2.62
CA GLU A 322 5.02 17.46 -3.09
C GLU A 322 4.88 16.98 -4.55
N ASP A 323 3.65 16.92 -5.06
CA ASP A 323 3.32 16.37 -6.37
C ASP A 323 2.98 17.48 -7.40
N ASN A 324 3.30 18.74 -7.09
CA ASN A 324 2.97 19.87 -7.96
C ASN A 324 3.65 19.82 -9.34
N ASP A 325 4.77 19.09 -9.44
CA ASP A 325 5.57 18.92 -10.66
C ASP A 325 5.30 17.57 -11.35
N THR A 326 4.36 16.76 -10.85
CA THR A 326 3.98 15.49 -11.48
C THR A 326 3.24 15.74 -12.78
N ASP A 327 3.63 15.03 -13.85
CA ASP A 327 3.00 15.13 -15.15
C ASP A 327 1.51 14.74 -15.08
N GLN A 328 0.65 15.53 -15.71
CA GLN A 328 -0.80 15.37 -15.63
C GLN A 328 -1.30 14.00 -16.12
N GLU A 329 -0.56 13.38 -17.06
CA GLU A 329 -0.85 12.06 -17.61
C GLU A 329 -0.54 10.93 -16.62
N ASP A 330 0.35 11.17 -15.65
CA ASP A 330 0.70 10.21 -14.60
C ASP A 330 -0.25 10.28 -13.38
N ILE A 331 -1.09 11.32 -13.30
CA ILE A 331 -2.09 11.49 -12.25
C ILE A 331 -3.35 10.69 -12.60
N VAL A 332 -3.29 9.38 -12.36
CA VAL A 332 -4.37 8.43 -12.66
C VAL A 332 -4.64 7.47 -11.50
N THR A 333 -5.90 7.15 -11.24
CA THR A 333 -6.29 6.08 -10.32
C THR A 333 -6.28 4.73 -11.04
N ASN A 334 -5.30 3.89 -10.70
CA ASN A 334 -5.07 2.60 -11.36
C ASN A 334 -5.74 1.42 -10.63
N ALA A 335 -5.83 1.50 -9.30
CA ALA A 335 -6.39 0.41 -8.51
C ALA A 335 -7.07 0.89 -7.24
N VAL A 336 -8.07 0.13 -6.81
CA VAL A 336 -8.75 0.24 -5.53
C VAL A 336 -8.82 -1.12 -4.85
N THR A 337 -8.68 -1.13 -3.53
CA THR A 337 -8.88 -2.29 -2.67
C THR A 337 -9.56 -1.87 -1.38
N THR A 338 -10.35 -2.77 -0.81
CA THR A 338 -11.01 -2.63 0.48
C THR A 338 -10.42 -3.62 1.48
N ASN A 339 -10.25 -3.17 2.72
CA ASN A 339 -9.87 -4.02 3.84
C ASN A 339 -10.68 -3.58 5.06
N ALA A 340 -11.62 -4.43 5.48
CA ALA A 340 -12.70 -4.03 6.37
C ALA A 340 -13.39 -2.75 5.87
N ALA A 341 -13.47 -1.70 6.69
CA ALA A 341 -14.08 -0.43 6.32
C ALA A 341 -13.12 0.54 5.61
N ARG A 342 -11.83 0.19 5.48
CA ARG A 342 -10.82 1.05 4.84
C ARG A 342 -10.73 0.77 3.36
N VAL A 343 -10.46 1.83 2.60
CA VAL A 343 -10.28 1.79 1.16
C VAL A 343 -8.93 2.40 0.82
N PHE A 344 -8.11 1.63 0.11
CA PHE A 344 -6.80 2.06 -0.37
C PHE A 344 -6.84 2.19 -1.88
N VAL A 345 -6.24 3.27 -2.37
CA VAL A 345 -6.29 3.65 -3.78
C VAL A 345 -4.87 3.92 -4.26
N ALA A 346 -4.48 3.25 -5.36
CA ALA A 346 -3.22 3.51 -6.05
C ALA A 346 -3.43 4.59 -7.11
N ASN A 347 -2.80 5.74 -6.92
CA ASN A 347 -2.97 6.94 -7.73
C ASN A 347 -1.70 7.27 -8.53
N GLY A 348 -1.18 6.31 -9.30
CA GLY A 348 -0.13 6.56 -10.29
C GLY A 348 1.05 7.36 -9.72
N GLY A 349 1.43 8.44 -10.41
CA GLY A 349 2.54 9.32 -10.05
C GLY A 349 2.37 10.13 -8.76
N VAL A 350 1.23 10.03 -8.08
CA VAL A 350 0.97 10.74 -6.79
C VAL A 350 0.79 9.78 -5.60
N GLY A 351 1.25 8.53 -5.75
CA GLY A 351 1.34 7.55 -4.67
C GLY A 351 0.01 6.89 -4.31
N ILE A 352 -0.34 6.89 -3.02
CA ILE A 352 -1.56 6.23 -2.52
C ILE A 352 -2.46 7.19 -1.75
N ALA A 353 -3.76 6.90 -1.75
CA ALA A 353 -4.74 7.55 -0.90
C ALA A 353 -5.49 6.53 -0.04
N VAL A 354 -5.89 6.97 1.15
CA VAL A 354 -6.64 6.15 2.11
C VAL A 354 -7.95 6.84 2.47
N TYR A 355 -9.01 6.07 2.46
CA TYR A 355 -10.35 6.47 2.83
C TYR A 355 -10.96 5.44 3.79
N GLN A 356 -12.10 5.77 4.39
CA GLN A 356 -12.87 4.84 5.19
C GLN A 356 -14.37 5.11 5.09
N PHE A 357 -15.16 4.04 5.12
CA PHE A 357 -16.59 4.12 5.40
C PHE A 357 -16.82 4.17 6.91
N ASP A 358 -17.54 5.18 7.39
CA ASP A 358 -17.98 5.20 8.79
C ASP A 358 -19.17 4.27 9.05
N LYS A 359 -19.66 4.24 10.29
CA LYS A 359 -20.80 3.40 10.69
C LYS A 359 -22.12 3.80 10.01
N GLN A 360 -22.19 5.01 9.45
CA GLN A 360 -23.31 5.55 8.70
C GLN A 360 -23.12 5.40 7.18
N ASN A 361 -22.05 4.70 6.75
CA ASN A 361 -21.64 4.55 5.36
C ASN A 361 -21.24 5.86 4.66
N ASN A 362 -20.87 6.90 5.41
CA ASN A 362 -20.23 8.08 4.80
C ASN A 362 -18.81 7.72 4.39
N PHE A 363 -18.41 8.17 3.21
CA PHE A 363 -17.06 7.98 2.69
C PHE A 363 -16.17 9.16 3.10
N ILE A 364 -15.12 8.88 3.87
CA ILE A 364 -14.27 9.87 4.53
C ILE A 364 -12.84 9.74 4.04
N TYR A 365 -12.21 10.86 3.71
CA TYR A 365 -10.79 10.92 3.37
C TYR A 365 -9.92 10.94 4.62
N LEU A 366 -8.91 10.07 4.66
CA LEU A 366 -8.01 9.94 5.80
C LEU A 366 -6.60 10.45 5.52
N GLY A 367 -6.23 10.61 4.25
CA GLY A 367 -4.94 11.14 3.84
C GLY A 367 -4.36 10.46 2.61
N SER A 368 -3.33 11.07 2.03
CA SER A 368 -2.54 10.53 0.92
C SER A 368 -1.06 10.60 1.22
N SER A 369 -0.28 9.73 0.59
CA SER A 369 1.17 9.74 0.68
C SER A 369 1.77 9.56 -0.70
N SER A 370 2.67 10.47 -1.06
CA SER A 370 3.45 10.39 -2.28
C SER A 370 4.67 9.48 -2.09
N PHE A 371 5.11 8.86 -3.17
CA PHE A 371 6.38 8.15 -3.22
C PHE A 371 7.46 8.90 -4.02
N ASN A 372 7.18 10.14 -4.43
CA ASN A 372 8.10 10.94 -5.24
C ASN A 372 9.40 11.29 -4.51
N SER A 373 9.32 11.50 -3.19
CA SER A 373 10.49 11.70 -2.32
C SER A 373 11.30 10.42 -2.05
N ILE A 374 10.77 9.25 -2.42
CA ILE A 374 11.42 7.94 -2.22
C ILE A 374 12.10 7.49 -3.50
N ASP A 375 11.35 7.35 -4.58
CA ASP A 375 11.85 6.79 -5.85
C ASP A 375 11.09 7.26 -7.12
N ASN A 376 10.17 8.24 -7.00
CA ASN A 376 9.39 8.77 -8.13
C ASN A 376 8.68 7.69 -8.96
N SER A 377 8.21 6.63 -8.28
CA SER A 377 7.60 5.49 -8.93
C SER A 377 6.07 5.56 -8.92
N SER A 378 5.48 5.23 -10.07
CA SER A 378 4.02 5.22 -10.25
C SER A 378 3.38 4.04 -9.55
N SER A 379 2.38 4.29 -8.72
CA SER A 379 1.58 3.28 -8.03
C SER A 379 0.58 2.65 -9.00
N ASN A 380 0.86 1.43 -9.43
CA ASN A 380 0.08 0.70 -10.42
C ASN A 380 -0.99 -0.18 -9.80
N PHE A 381 -0.74 -0.70 -8.60
CA PHE A 381 -1.69 -1.57 -7.91
C PHE A 381 -1.50 -1.50 -6.40
N VAL A 382 -2.60 -1.69 -5.65
CA VAL A 382 -2.59 -1.77 -4.19
C VAL A 382 -3.51 -2.88 -3.70
N ILE A 383 -3.06 -3.64 -2.72
CA ILE A 383 -3.88 -4.58 -1.94
C ILE A 383 -3.61 -4.39 -0.46
N SER A 384 -4.64 -4.50 0.37
CA SER A 384 -4.50 -4.50 1.82
C SER A 384 -5.13 -5.75 2.40
N ARG A 385 -4.42 -6.37 3.34
CA ARG A 385 -4.90 -7.53 4.11
C ARG A 385 -4.39 -7.38 5.54
N ASP A 386 -5.24 -7.67 6.52
CA ASP A 386 -4.92 -7.50 7.94
C ASP A 386 -4.40 -6.07 8.21
N ASN A 387 -3.19 -5.93 8.77
CA ASN A 387 -2.52 -4.65 9.01
C ASN A 387 -1.43 -4.33 7.96
N TYR A 388 -1.51 -4.93 6.77
CA TYR A 388 -0.56 -4.72 5.67
C TYR A 388 -1.20 -3.94 4.53
N VAL A 389 -0.38 -3.14 3.85
CA VAL A 389 -0.69 -2.59 2.53
C VAL A 389 0.50 -2.84 1.61
N PHE A 390 0.24 -3.49 0.49
CA PHE A 390 1.26 -3.79 -0.53
C PHE A 390 0.99 -2.92 -1.74
N VAL A 391 2.00 -2.20 -2.21
CA VAL A 391 1.88 -1.34 -3.38
C VAL A 391 2.89 -1.78 -4.44
N ALA A 392 2.38 -2.22 -5.59
CA ALA A 392 3.22 -2.44 -6.77
C ALA A 392 3.44 -1.10 -7.47
N THR A 393 4.68 -0.64 -7.53
CA THR A 393 5.04 0.69 -8.02
C THR A 393 5.82 0.65 -9.33
N GLY A 394 5.38 -0.12 -10.32
CA GLY A 394 6.00 -0.15 -11.65
C GLY A 394 7.52 -0.33 -11.60
N LYS A 395 8.29 0.73 -11.92
CA LYS A 395 9.76 0.77 -11.91
C LYS A 395 10.38 0.61 -10.51
N GLY A 396 9.65 0.97 -9.46
CA GLY A 396 10.10 0.90 -8.05
C GLY A 396 9.92 -0.49 -7.40
N GLY A 397 9.29 -1.44 -8.09
CA GLY A 397 9.06 -2.78 -7.55
C GLY A 397 7.92 -2.83 -6.54
N LEU A 398 8.15 -3.41 -5.36
CA LEU A 398 7.15 -3.53 -4.29
C LEU A 398 7.48 -2.60 -3.12
N LYS A 399 6.46 -1.92 -2.59
CA LYS A 399 6.49 -1.28 -1.27
C LYS A 399 5.61 -2.07 -0.30
N ILE A 400 6.15 -2.39 0.87
CA ILE A 400 5.44 -3.07 1.96
C ILE A 400 5.21 -2.05 3.07
N LEU A 401 3.94 -1.71 3.31
CA LEU A 401 3.54 -0.78 4.34
C LEU A 401 2.84 -1.50 5.49
N LYS A 402 3.04 -0.99 6.69
CA LYS A 402 2.34 -1.40 7.92
C LYS A 402 1.32 -0.35 8.30
N LEU A 403 0.10 -0.81 8.54
CA LEU A 403 -0.96 -0.04 9.17
C LEU A 403 -0.71 0.01 10.67
N ILE A 404 -0.43 1.20 11.21
CA ILE A 404 -0.28 1.43 12.64
C ILE A 404 -1.60 1.97 13.15
N GLU A 405 -2.37 1.15 13.86
CA GLU A 405 -3.59 1.63 14.50
C GLU A 405 -3.24 2.60 15.63
N LEU A 406 -3.82 3.80 15.56
CA LEU A 406 -3.79 4.81 16.61
C LEU A 406 -5.16 4.86 17.30
N LYS A 407 -5.72 3.68 17.56
CA LYS A 407 -6.84 3.47 18.48
C LYS A 407 -6.36 2.68 19.68
N PRO A 408 -6.68 3.10 20.91
CA PRO A 408 -6.37 2.27 22.07
C PRO A 408 -7.19 0.98 22.00
N ALA A 409 -6.52 -0.17 22.01
CA ALA A 409 -7.18 -1.46 22.24
C ALA A 409 -7.74 -1.57 23.69
N LEU A 410 -7.13 -0.81 24.62
CA LEU A 410 -7.56 -0.35 25.96
C LEU A 410 -6.27 0.14 26.67
N PRO A 411 -6.30 1.27 27.40
CA PRO A 411 -6.84 1.28 28.76
C PRO A 411 -7.93 2.32 28.97
N THR A 412 -8.91 2.01 29.83
CA THR A 412 -9.70 3.02 30.54
C THR A 412 -8.76 3.85 31.41
N CYS A 413 -8.91 5.18 31.38
CA CYS A 413 -8.17 6.12 32.21
C CYS A 413 -8.09 5.61 33.68
N ASN A 414 -7.01 5.93 34.40
CA ASN A 414 -6.92 5.63 35.84
C ASN A 414 -7.73 6.63 36.70
N GLY A 415 -8.98 6.89 36.30
CA GLY A 415 -9.88 7.86 36.91
C GLY A 415 -10.74 8.62 35.89
N THR A 416 -11.62 9.47 36.39
CA THR A 416 -12.40 10.41 35.57
C THR A 416 -11.67 11.75 35.53
N TYR A 417 -11.31 12.21 34.32
CA TYR A 417 -10.61 13.48 34.13
C TYR A 417 -11.46 14.46 33.30
N PRO A 418 -11.37 15.78 33.55
CA PRO A 418 -12.08 16.77 32.75
C PRO A 418 -11.50 16.87 31.32
N ALA A 419 -12.30 17.40 30.39
CA ALA A 419 -11.81 17.78 29.06
C ALA A 419 -10.86 18.99 29.16
N TYR A 420 -9.94 19.13 28.19
CA TYR A 420 -9.00 20.25 28.18
C TYR A 420 -9.66 21.49 27.56
N SER A 421 -9.75 22.57 28.34
CA SER A 421 -10.40 23.83 27.92
C SER A 421 -9.43 24.91 27.44
N GLY A 422 -8.11 24.66 27.49
CA GLY A 422 -7.11 25.65 27.08
C GLY A 422 -6.95 25.76 25.56
N GLY A 423 -6.19 26.77 25.12
CA GLY A 423 -5.84 26.95 23.72
C GLY A 423 -4.84 25.88 23.22
N THR A 424 -4.85 25.64 21.91
CA THR A 424 -3.94 24.70 21.23
C THR A 424 -2.95 25.39 20.28
N GLN A 425 -3.07 26.70 20.07
CA GLN A 425 -2.26 27.46 19.10
C GLN A 425 -0.87 27.84 19.64
N TRP A 426 -0.73 27.91 20.96
CA TRP A 426 0.51 28.32 21.64
C TRP A 426 1.08 27.17 22.46
N ASP A 427 2.29 27.37 22.99
CA ASP A 427 2.94 26.35 23.80
C ASP A 427 2.08 25.96 25.01
N LEU A 428 1.86 24.66 25.18
CA LEU A 428 1.24 24.11 26.38
C LEU A 428 2.30 23.96 27.47
N ASN A 429 2.14 24.69 28.57
CA ASN A 429 3.06 24.62 29.71
C ASN A 429 2.34 24.06 30.95
N ILE A 430 2.71 22.84 31.37
CA ILE A 430 2.16 22.19 32.55
C ILE A 430 3.03 22.53 33.77
N ASN A 431 2.73 23.67 34.40
CA ASN A 431 3.48 24.19 35.57
C ASN A 431 2.88 23.77 36.93
N GLU A 432 1.70 23.16 36.90
CA GLU A 432 0.98 22.59 38.04
C GLU A 432 0.51 21.19 37.67
N ALA A 433 0.21 20.35 38.66
CA ALA A 433 -0.26 19.00 38.38
C ALA A 433 -1.61 19.05 37.64
N ALA A 434 -1.75 18.34 36.52
CA ALA A 434 -2.95 18.39 35.68
C ALA A 434 -3.32 17.02 35.11
N ASN A 435 -4.60 16.76 34.94
CA ASN A 435 -5.11 15.52 34.34
C ASN A 435 -6.27 15.85 33.39
N TYR A 436 -6.23 15.34 32.16
CA TYR A 436 -7.30 15.53 31.18
C TYR A 436 -7.69 14.24 30.48
N ALA A 437 -8.94 14.16 30.01
CA ALA A 437 -9.42 13.13 29.10
C ALA A 437 -10.04 13.79 27.86
N ASP A 438 -9.34 13.76 26.72
CA ASP A 438 -9.73 14.48 25.51
C ASP A 438 -8.99 13.98 24.25
N THR A 439 -9.45 14.45 23.09
CA THR A 439 -8.78 14.30 21.79
C THR A 439 -8.35 15.69 21.32
N LYS A 440 -7.05 16.00 21.37
CA LYS A 440 -6.51 17.31 20.99
C LYS A 440 -5.26 17.22 20.13
N THR A 441 -5.14 18.21 19.25
CA THR A 441 -3.92 18.53 18.51
C THR A 441 -3.40 19.89 18.94
N PHE A 442 -2.18 19.92 19.46
CA PHE A 442 -1.45 21.14 19.82
C PHE A 442 -0.59 21.57 18.63
N ASN A 443 -0.78 22.80 18.17
CA ASN A 443 -0.07 23.35 17.01
C ASN A 443 1.34 23.85 17.34
N SER A 444 1.67 23.97 18.63
CA SER A 444 2.96 24.42 19.13
C SER A 444 3.59 23.38 20.07
N ASN A 445 4.66 23.75 20.77
CA ASN A 445 5.41 22.86 21.63
C ASN A 445 4.67 22.54 22.95
N VAL A 446 5.11 21.49 23.62
CA VAL A 446 4.59 21.13 24.95
C VAL A 446 5.74 21.03 25.94
N ASN A 447 5.62 21.69 27.08
CA ASN A 447 6.57 21.61 28.20
C ASN A 447 5.85 21.10 29.45
N ILE A 448 6.34 20.00 30.03
CA ILE A 448 5.78 19.34 31.21
C ILE A 448 6.75 19.54 32.38
N ASN A 449 6.34 20.35 33.36
CA ASN A 449 7.14 20.72 34.54
C ASN A 449 6.57 20.16 35.86
N ARG A 450 5.45 19.43 35.79
CA ARG A 450 4.75 18.78 36.90
C ARG A 450 4.08 17.50 36.42
N ASN A 451 3.48 16.76 37.35
CA ASN A 451 2.74 15.55 37.01
C ASN A 451 1.61 15.88 36.03
N PHE A 452 1.59 15.17 34.92
CA PHE A 452 0.63 15.34 33.84
C PHE A 452 0.04 14.00 33.46
N THR A 453 -1.28 13.91 33.40
CA THR A 453 -1.95 12.73 32.83
C THR A 453 -2.81 13.15 31.67
N TRP A 454 -2.67 12.46 30.54
CA TRP A 454 -3.57 12.60 29.41
C TRP A 454 -4.21 11.27 29.09
N CYS A 455 -5.52 11.27 28.89
CA CYS A 455 -6.28 10.13 28.44
C CYS A 455 -7.00 10.44 27.12
N GLY A 456 -6.89 9.58 26.10
CA GLY A 456 -7.44 9.83 24.77
C GLY A 456 -6.35 10.08 23.73
N THR A 457 -6.54 11.04 22.85
CA THR A 457 -5.60 11.35 21.74
C THR A 457 -4.83 12.63 22.05
N PHE A 458 -3.50 12.55 22.02
CA PHE A 458 -2.57 13.66 22.28
C PHE A 458 -1.64 13.86 21.08
N ASN A 459 -2.00 14.80 20.21
CA ASN A 459 -1.23 15.11 19.01
C ASN A 459 -0.47 16.42 19.18
N VAL A 460 0.77 16.48 18.70
CA VAL A 460 1.62 17.69 18.78
C VAL A 460 2.28 17.94 17.42
N ASN A 461 1.92 19.04 16.78
CA ASN A 461 2.51 19.53 15.54
C ASN A 461 3.74 20.43 15.76
N GLY A 462 4.03 20.79 17.02
CA GLY A 462 5.23 21.53 17.42
C GLY A 462 6.53 20.77 17.17
N SER A 463 7.65 21.46 17.41
CA SER A 463 8.99 20.93 17.19
C SER A 463 9.46 19.99 18.31
N TYR A 464 8.87 20.09 19.50
CA TYR A 464 9.23 19.26 20.63
C TYR A 464 8.14 19.09 21.69
N VAL A 465 8.23 17.97 22.39
CA VAL A 465 7.62 17.74 23.71
C VAL A 465 8.75 17.56 24.73
N ASN A 466 8.83 18.44 25.72
CA ASN A 466 9.84 18.40 26.77
C ASN A 466 9.23 17.99 28.10
N LEU A 467 9.69 16.87 28.67
CA LEU A 467 9.33 16.45 30.02
C LEU A 467 10.46 16.88 30.95
N ASN A 468 10.37 18.09 31.48
CA ASN A 468 11.43 18.71 32.28
C ASN A 468 11.45 18.16 33.72
N SER A 469 10.29 17.92 34.30
CA SER A 469 10.14 17.32 35.64
C SER A 469 8.76 16.70 35.84
N GLY A 470 8.59 15.93 36.92
CA GLY A 470 7.36 15.19 37.20
C GLY A 470 7.22 13.93 36.35
N THR A 471 6.01 13.37 36.33
CA THR A 471 5.65 12.19 35.52
C THR A 471 4.59 12.55 34.48
N PHE A 472 4.84 12.21 33.22
CA PHE A 472 3.80 12.23 32.16
C PHE A 472 3.21 10.83 31.98
N ASN A 473 1.92 10.66 32.28
CA ASN A 473 1.18 9.44 31.99
C ASN A 473 0.28 9.66 30.77
N MET A 474 0.56 8.95 29.69
CA MET A 474 -0.22 8.98 28.47
C MET A 474 -1.01 7.67 28.35
N TYR A 475 -2.34 7.76 28.50
CA TYR A 475 -3.27 6.65 28.28
C TYR A 475 -3.98 6.86 26.94
N GLY A 476 -3.71 6.02 25.96
CA GLY A 476 -4.31 6.17 24.63
C GLY A 476 -3.28 6.40 23.55
N THR A 477 -3.52 7.38 22.68
CA THR A 477 -2.73 7.55 21.46
C THR A 477 -2.00 8.87 21.39
N MET A 478 -0.73 8.82 21.02
CA MET A 478 0.13 9.98 20.94
C MET A 478 0.75 10.06 19.56
N ALA A 479 0.62 11.21 18.88
CA ALA A 479 1.32 11.46 17.63
C ALA A 479 2.12 12.75 17.73
N LEU A 480 3.45 12.63 17.68
CA LEU A 480 4.37 13.76 17.74
C LEU A 480 4.97 13.97 16.35
N LYS A 481 4.83 15.18 15.80
CA LYS A 481 5.42 15.51 14.50
C LYS A 481 6.95 15.43 14.54
N GLN A 482 7.55 15.90 15.63
CA GLN A 482 8.99 16.00 15.79
C GLN A 482 9.46 15.27 17.05
N ASN A 483 10.16 15.96 17.96
CA ASN A 483 11.00 15.31 18.96
C ASN A 483 10.33 15.19 20.32
N ILE A 484 10.76 14.22 21.14
CA ILE A 484 10.48 14.17 22.57
C ILE A 484 11.75 14.08 23.40
N ASN A 485 11.87 14.92 24.43
CA ASN A 485 12.97 14.92 25.38
C ASN A 485 12.45 14.56 26.77
N VAL A 486 12.88 13.42 27.29
CA VAL A 486 12.47 12.89 28.59
C VAL A 486 13.57 13.15 29.61
N ASN A 487 13.40 14.18 30.46
CA ASN A 487 14.32 14.50 31.58
C ASN A 487 13.86 13.93 32.93
N ALA A 488 12.64 13.41 33.02
CA ALA A 488 12.06 12.83 34.23
C ALA A 488 11.39 11.48 33.94
N ALA A 489 10.08 11.32 34.15
CA ALA A 489 9.40 10.06 33.90
C ALA A 489 8.27 10.19 32.86
N MET A 490 8.20 9.23 31.94
CA MET A 490 7.10 9.07 30.99
C MET A 490 6.59 7.63 31.01
N ASN A 491 5.27 7.48 31.07
CA ASN A 491 4.58 6.20 30.88
C ASN A 491 3.63 6.34 29.70
N LEU A 492 3.97 5.71 28.57
CA LEU A 492 3.07 5.54 27.44
C LEU A 492 2.33 4.22 27.59
N ILE A 493 1.00 4.28 27.72
CA ILE A 493 0.12 3.13 27.85
C ILE A 493 -0.89 3.19 26.71
N GLY A 494 -0.53 2.56 25.59
CA GLY A 494 -1.25 2.63 24.32
C GLY A 494 -0.30 2.70 23.13
N SER A 495 -0.59 3.57 22.17
CA SER A 495 0.12 3.62 20.87
C SER A 495 0.70 5.00 20.60
N GLY A 496 1.99 5.06 20.26
CA GLY A 496 2.71 6.30 20.00
C GLY A 496 3.39 6.32 18.63
N THR A 497 3.38 7.47 17.98
CA THR A 497 4.24 7.79 16.82
C THR A 497 5.05 9.05 17.09
N ILE A 498 6.31 9.05 16.65
CA ILE A 498 7.25 10.16 16.78
C ILE A 498 7.95 10.34 15.42
N GLY A 499 7.66 11.42 14.70
CA GLY A 499 8.31 11.68 13.40
C GLY A 499 9.79 12.05 13.52
N GLY A 500 10.15 12.79 14.58
CA GLY A 500 11.53 13.15 14.91
C GLY A 500 12.23 12.08 15.75
N THR A 501 12.99 12.49 16.76
CA THR A 501 13.72 11.58 17.67
C THR A 501 13.10 11.52 19.06
N PHE A 502 13.45 10.47 19.82
CA PHE A 502 13.30 10.49 21.27
C PHE A 502 14.67 10.54 21.96
N THR A 503 14.75 11.29 23.05
CA THR A 503 15.91 11.32 23.95
C THR A 503 15.46 11.00 25.37
N VAL A 504 16.02 9.94 25.97
CA VAL A 504 15.82 9.62 27.40
C VAL A 504 17.08 10.05 28.15
N ASN A 505 17.04 11.16 28.88
CA ASN A 505 18.19 11.73 29.56
C ASN A 505 18.62 10.94 30.81
N GLY A 506 19.81 11.23 31.34
CA GLY A 506 20.34 10.53 32.52
C GLY A 506 19.41 10.67 33.72
N GLY A 507 19.16 9.56 34.44
CA GLY A 507 18.19 9.50 35.54
C GLY A 507 16.72 9.48 35.13
N ALA A 508 16.41 9.72 33.84
CA ALA A 508 15.05 9.69 33.32
C ALA A 508 14.58 8.26 33.00
N THR A 509 13.26 8.06 32.92
CA THR A 509 12.64 6.80 32.51
C THR A 509 11.55 7.03 31.47
N LEU A 510 11.61 6.28 30.37
CA LEU A 510 10.52 6.10 29.42
C LEU A 510 10.02 4.66 29.52
N SER A 511 8.77 4.48 29.91
CA SER A 511 8.09 3.19 29.91
C SER A 511 7.06 3.15 28.79
N VAL A 512 7.12 2.11 27.96
CA VAL A 512 6.17 1.85 26.88
C VAL A 512 5.44 0.57 27.19
N LYS A 513 4.14 0.67 27.44
CA LYS A 513 3.19 -0.45 27.50
C LYS A 513 2.24 -0.36 26.31
N GLY A 514 2.50 -1.15 25.28
CA GLY A 514 1.84 -1.05 23.97
C GLY A 514 2.86 -0.83 22.85
N THR A 515 2.63 0.12 21.95
CA THR A 515 3.50 0.31 20.77
C THR A 515 4.06 1.72 20.67
N LEU A 516 5.34 1.86 20.28
CA LEU A 516 5.94 3.15 19.95
C LEU A 516 6.75 3.04 18.65
N TYR A 517 6.37 3.83 17.64
CA TYR A 517 7.08 3.91 16.36
C TYR A 517 7.76 5.26 16.24
N GLN A 518 9.06 5.28 15.95
CA GLN A 518 9.82 6.51 15.80
C GLN A 518 10.56 6.54 14.46
N GLY A 519 10.54 7.69 13.80
CA GLY A 519 11.31 7.99 12.59
C GLY A 519 10.45 8.05 11.34
N SER A 520 10.71 9.07 10.51
CA SER A 520 10.04 9.27 9.22
C SER A 520 10.75 8.54 8.08
N SER A 521 9.98 8.14 7.07
CA SER A 521 10.48 7.51 5.85
C SER A 521 11.61 8.33 5.20
N GLY A 522 12.70 7.67 4.82
CA GLY A 522 13.88 8.29 4.22
C GLY A 522 14.78 9.06 5.19
N SER A 523 14.45 9.10 6.49
CA SER A 523 15.24 9.80 7.51
C SER A 523 15.99 8.83 8.42
N ARG A 524 17.30 9.05 8.63
CA ARG A 524 18.13 8.24 9.54
C ARG A 524 18.55 9.04 10.78
N THR A 525 17.57 9.67 11.43
CA THR A 525 17.82 10.42 12.67
C THR A 525 18.23 9.50 13.81
N THR A 526 18.95 10.03 14.80
CA THR A 526 19.48 9.26 15.94
C THR A 526 18.70 9.54 17.21
N SER A 527 17.97 8.54 17.70
CA SER A 527 17.39 8.55 19.05
C SER A 527 18.42 8.10 20.09
N THR A 528 18.31 8.62 21.32
CA THR A 528 19.35 8.44 22.35
C THR A 528 18.77 7.98 23.69
N ILE A 529 19.42 6.99 24.31
CA ILE A 529 19.09 6.47 25.64
C ILE A 529 20.30 6.68 26.56
N ASN A 530 20.19 7.66 27.46
CA ASN A 530 21.10 7.92 28.58
C ASN A 530 20.52 7.45 29.92
N GLY A 531 19.19 7.41 30.04
CA GLY A 531 18.45 6.91 31.20
C GLY A 531 17.93 5.49 30.99
N LYS A 532 16.67 5.25 31.34
CA LYS A 532 16.04 3.92 31.26
C LYS A 532 14.89 3.87 30.27
N LEU A 533 14.92 2.93 29.33
CA LEU A 533 13.78 2.54 28.50
C LEU A 533 13.22 1.19 28.99
N ILE A 534 11.93 1.13 29.28
CA ILE A 534 11.22 -0.10 29.69
C ILE A 534 10.17 -0.43 28.64
N ILE A 535 10.16 -1.67 28.14
CA ILE A 535 9.28 -2.09 27.04
C ILE A 535 8.41 -3.27 27.47
N ASP A 536 7.11 -3.06 27.50
CA ASP A 536 6.03 -4.05 27.60
C ASP A 536 5.18 -3.97 26.32
N GLY A 537 5.69 -4.55 25.22
CA GLY A 537 5.12 -4.40 23.88
C GLY A 537 6.19 -4.18 22.80
N GLU A 538 5.93 -3.34 21.80
CA GLU A 538 6.82 -3.16 20.64
C GLU A 538 7.30 -1.71 20.50
N VAL A 539 8.61 -1.52 20.44
CA VAL A 539 9.22 -0.23 20.05
C VAL A 539 9.97 -0.42 18.74
N VAL A 540 9.68 0.42 17.75
CA VAL A 540 10.35 0.42 16.44
C VAL A 540 11.02 1.77 16.21
N VAL A 541 12.29 1.73 15.86
CA VAL A 541 13.13 2.87 15.51
C VAL A 541 13.51 2.77 14.04
N TYR A 542 12.81 3.54 13.21
CA TYR A 542 13.09 3.75 11.79
C TYR A 542 14.24 4.75 11.60
N GLY A 543 15.36 4.51 12.29
CA GLY A 543 16.51 5.40 12.34
C GLY A 543 17.65 4.76 13.11
N ASN A 544 18.60 5.59 13.54
CA ASN A 544 19.69 5.13 14.39
C ASN A 544 19.27 5.16 15.86
N LEU A 545 19.87 4.27 16.66
CA LEU A 545 19.72 4.25 18.11
C LEU A 545 21.08 4.23 18.78
N THR A 546 21.30 5.18 19.68
CA THR A 546 22.47 5.20 20.57
C THR A 546 22.05 4.94 22.01
N ILE A 547 22.59 3.88 22.61
CA ILE A 547 22.47 3.57 24.03
C ILE A 547 23.83 3.89 24.67
N ASN A 548 23.92 4.99 25.41
CA ASN A 548 25.16 5.43 26.02
C ASN A 548 25.51 4.60 27.27
N GLY A 549 26.72 4.79 27.82
CA GLY A 549 27.23 3.97 28.95
C GLY A 549 26.34 3.93 30.20
N GLY A 550 25.61 5.02 30.49
CA GLY A 550 24.62 5.06 31.58
C GLY A 550 23.21 4.58 31.19
N GLY A 551 22.97 4.34 29.89
CA GLY A 551 21.69 3.95 29.34
C GLY A 551 21.33 2.50 29.64
N ARG A 552 20.04 2.24 29.84
CA ARG A 552 19.50 0.90 30.10
C ARG A 552 18.23 0.65 29.30
N VAL A 553 18.16 -0.49 28.61
CA VAL A 553 16.93 -1.03 28.00
C VAL A 553 16.50 -2.27 28.79
N GLU A 554 15.24 -2.31 29.20
CA GLU A 554 14.65 -3.44 29.93
C GLU A 554 13.38 -3.93 29.24
N PHE A 555 13.38 -5.21 28.89
CA PHE A 555 12.21 -5.89 28.34
C PHE A 555 11.39 -6.47 29.49
N ALA A 556 10.09 -6.13 29.53
CA ALA A 556 9.19 -6.55 30.59
C ALA A 556 8.84 -8.04 30.52
N ASN A 557 8.77 -8.60 29.30
CA ASN A 557 8.47 -10.01 29.05
C ASN A 557 9.08 -10.49 27.73
N ALA A 558 8.96 -11.78 27.44
CA ALA A 558 9.55 -12.42 26.26
C ALA A 558 8.94 -11.97 24.92
N ASN A 559 7.74 -11.38 24.93
CA ASN A 559 7.09 -10.86 23.72
C ASN A 559 7.46 -9.40 23.44
N SER A 560 8.16 -8.72 24.35
CA SER A 560 8.58 -7.35 24.15
C SER A 560 9.67 -7.26 23.06
N LYS A 561 9.55 -6.27 22.16
CA LYS A 561 10.45 -6.09 21.02
C LYS A 561 11.01 -4.66 20.98
N LEU A 562 12.29 -4.55 20.63
CA LEU A 562 12.93 -3.31 20.20
C LEU A 562 13.59 -3.57 18.86
N ILE A 563 13.09 -2.90 17.82
CA ILE A 563 13.55 -3.08 16.44
C ILE A 563 14.18 -1.77 15.97
N VAL A 564 15.37 -1.83 15.38
CA VAL A 564 16.13 -0.67 14.90
C VAL A 564 16.48 -0.89 13.43
N TYR A 565 15.94 -0.06 12.54
CA TYR A 565 16.17 -0.16 11.09
C TYR A 565 17.46 0.52 10.61
N GLY A 566 18.18 1.21 11.49
CA GLY A 566 19.44 1.88 11.19
C GLY A 566 20.60 1.39 12.06
N ASN A 567 21.58 2.26 12.27
CA ASN A 567 22.75 1.96 13.08
C ASN A 567 22.38 1.86 14.57
N LEU A 568 22.82 0.78 15.20
CA LEU A 568 22.73 0.58 16.65
C LEU A 568 24.12 0.73 17.27
N THR A 569 24.31 1.77 18.07
CA THR A 569 25.49 1.95 18.93
C THR A 569 25.08 1.66 20.37
N ASN A 570 25.65 0.63 20.99
CA ASN A 570 25.30 0.23 22.35
C ASN A 570 26.54 0.15 23.24
N TRP A 571 26.66 1.07 24.19
CA TRP A 571 27.62 1.08 25.30
C TRP A 571 26.95 0.86 26.67
N GLY A 572 25.63 0.76 26.70
CA GLY A 572 24.84 0.63 27.92
C GLY A 572 24.46 -0.82 28.25
N THR A 573 23.42 -0.98 29.07
CA THR A 573 22.94 -2.31 29.51
C THR A 573 21.63 -2.69 28.84
N VAL A 574 21.53 -3.92 28.37
CA VAL A 574 20.29 -4.53 27.88
C VAL A 574 19.91 -5.69 28.80
N ALA A 575 18.70 -5.69 29.33
CA ALA A 575 18.23 -6.69 30.29
C ALA A 575 16.95 -7.39 29.81
N ARG A 576 16.90 -8.72 30.00
CA ARG A 576 15.70 -9.57 29.80
C ARG A 576 15.19 -9.67 28.36
N GLY A 577 16.03 -9.37 27.37
CA GLY A 577 15.70 -9.49 25.95
C GLY A 577 16.87 -9.08 25.05
N SER A 578 16.60 -8.98 23.75
CA SER A 578 17.57 -8.59 22.72
C SER A 578 16.99 -7.51 21.81
N ILE A 579 17.89 -6.72 21.21
CA ILE A 579 17.53 -5.71 20.22
C ILE A 579 17.68 -6.32 18.83
N SER A 580 16.64 -6.22 18.01
CA SER A 580 16.70 -6.63 16.60
C SER A 580 17.19 -5.46 15.77
N GLN A 581 18.37 -5.57 15.16
CA GLN A 581 18.87 -4.59 14.20
C GLN A 581 18.59 -5.09 12.78
N ILE A 582 17.94 -4.24 11.97
CA ILE A 582 17.72 -4.42 10.54
C ILE A 582 18.66 -3.45 9.84
N LYS A 583 19.41 -3.94 8.85
CA LYS A 583 20.39 -3.17 8.10
C LYS A 583 19.97 -3.03 6.65
#